data_AF-A0A7W1YQ82-F1
#
_entry.id   AF-A0A7W1YQ82-F1
#
_cell.length_a   1.000
_cell.length_b   1.000
_cell.length_c   1.000
_cell.angle_alpha   90.00
_cell.angle_beta   90.00
_cell.angle_gamma   90.00
#
_symmetry.space_group_name_H-M   'P 1'
#
loop_
_entity.id
_entity.type
_entity.pdbx_description
1 polymer ?
#
loop_
_entity_poly.entity_id
_entity_poly.type
_entity_poly.pdbx_seq_one_letter_code
_entity_poly.pdbx_strand_id
1 'polypeptide(L)'
;MAYITSTGWVSGKVAPSRLRLYHLLFILMAIFAAVSITLPSVLNTPQLYQAQARIQYATALWSDLTVQTQITDALRAREDQIGQLLTLKYPDLGSRVSGLTWVRSGKDAITVIATARTGKEAQSLANDAAAGLARRMYTVVGDRVLQEVLSQYLWARVNDVPTQPEETGILRPMLNSGAFGAVAPNAMDRSLAHLAPDERFALTRSLEVLDELKGWDLYRAELSIQQTTVPQAQKKAQELQRGARAAQQAVRDFTLYMYRTYDTQYKPETNNPAYVRTRAITSIVLSNHTVLKVILAGLAGLLGGIVTVVIDRRVGIMPALTELWNYREMVRNFVSRDLKARYKNSLLGYFWSLINPLLTMLIFWAVFGLLLRNSIPQFPVFLIVALLPWNYAVTAVSGGMRAILDNAHLVKKVYFPRAILPIASVISNLVNYLLALPVMFFVMFMFQMITVGHMRVSWTFLYVPVLLVIQTIFLIGIALLLSSMAVFFRDTTHIVDIFIQLWIFITPVFFSLEGITRGNVDAARAVRWLNPMASLIDFYRDVLYGRAVTGEALPRPPSLPALDGVFRTLLTSLIILVIGAYVFQRTSRRFGEEL
;
A
#
# COMPACT_ATOMS: atom_id res chain seq x y z
N MET A 1 -38.55 -56.64 25.24
CA MET A 1 -39.70 -56.08 24.50
C MET A 1 -39.87 -54.63 24.93
N ALA A 2 -39.43 -53.68 24.11
CA ALA A 2 -39.65 -52.25 24.32
C ALA A 2 -40.16 -51.69 22.99
N TYR A 3 -41.34 -51.09 23.03
CA TYR A 3 -42.09 -50.58 21.89
C TYR A 3 -41.32 -49.46 21.18
N ILE A 4 -41.17 -49.59 19.87
CA ILE A 4 -40.76 -48.52 18.95
C ILE A 4 -42.00 -47.64 18.75
N THR A 5 -42.05 -46.50 19.42
CA THR A 5 -43.04 -45.45 19.14
C THR A 5 -42.61 -44.66 17.91
N SER A 6 -43.49 -44.62 16.91
CA SER A 6 -43.34 -44.03 15.57
C SER A 6 -43.33 -42.49 15.49
N THR A 7 -42.86 -41.82 16.54
CA THR A 7 -42.73 -40.36 16.61
C THR A 7 -41.31 -40.00 17.06
N GLY A 8 -40.34 -40.33 16.21
CA GLY A 8 -38.91 -40.11 16.42
C GLY A 8 -38.47 -38.64 16.34
N TRP A 9 -39.22 -37.70 16.91
CA TRP A 9 -38.64 -36.43 17.31
C TRP A 9 -38.06 -36.65 18.70
N VAL A 10 -36.73 -36.69 18.79
CA VAL A 10 -36.03 -36.48 20.06
C VAL A 10 -36.38 -35.06 20.50
N SER A 11 -37.48 -34.96 21.23
CA SER A 11 -37.86 -33.86 22.11
C SER A 11 -36.86 -33.84 23.27
N GLY A 12 -35.60 -33.56 22.96
CA GLY A 12 -34.68 -33.02 23.92
C GLY A 12 -35.01 -31.54 24.05
N LYS A 13 -35.83 -31.18 25.05
CA LYS A 13 -35.53 -29.94 25.77
C LYS A 13 -34.03 -30.05 26.07
N VAL A 14 -33.19 -29.24 25.43
CA VAL A 14 -31.77 -29.18 25.76
C VAL A 14 -31.73 -28.70 27.20
N ALA A 15 -31.72 -29.64 28.15
CA ALA A 15 -31.43 -29.37 29.55
C ALA A 15 -30.18 -28.48 29.55
N PRO A 16 -30.08 -27.43 30.39
CA PRO A 16 -28.97 -26.48 30.34
C PRO A 16 -27.66 -27.24 30.54
N SER A 17 -27.06 -27.65 29.43
CA SER A 17 -25.95 -28.58 29.42
C SER A 17 -24.76 -27.83 30.00
N ARG A 18 -24.11 -28.40 31.01
CA ARG A 18 -22.87 -27.84 31.55
C ARG A 18 -21.92 -27.53 30.39
N LEU A 19 -21.18 -26.42 30.49
CA LEU A 19 -20.18 -26.05 29.49
C LEU A 19 -19.25 -27.25 29.26
N ARG A 20 -19.34 -27.86 28.07
CA ARG A 20 -18.44 -28.96 27.67
C ARG A 20 -17.07 -28.39 27.33
N LEU A 21 -16.01 -29.18 27.53
CA LEU A 21 -14.61 -28.79 27.33
C LEU A 21 -14.36 -28.12 25.96
N TYR A 22 -15.02 -28.60 24.90
CA TYR A 22 -14.87 -28.02 23.56
C TYR A 22 -15.39 -26.58 23.44
N HIS A 23 -16.37 -26.15 24.26
CA HIS A 23 -16.84 -24.76 24.25
C HIS A 23 -15.76 -23.82 24.81
N LEU A 24 -15.05 -24.25 25.86
CA LEU A 24 -13.95 -23.48 26.46
C LEU A 24 -12.76 -23.40 25.51
N LEU A 25 -12.40 -24.53 24.89
CA LEU A 25 -11.35 -24.58 23.86
C LEU A 25 -11.69 -23.68 22.66
N PHE A 26 -12.96 -23.64 22.25
CA PHE A 26 -13.40 -22.77 21.16
C PHE A 26 -13.26 -21.28 21.49
N ILE A 27 -13.65 -20.86 22.70
CA ILE A 27 -13.49 -19.46 23.14
C ILE A 27 -12.00 -19.08 23.18
N LEU A 28 -11.15 -19.95 23.72
CA LEU A 28 -9.69 -19.75 23.74
C LEU A 28 -9.12 -19.61 22.32
N MET A 29 -9.55 -20.48 21.40
CA MET A 29 -9.12 -20.41 20.01
C MET A 29 -9.61 -19.14 19.32
N ALA A 30 -10.83 -18.67 19.61
CA ALA A 30 -11.37 -17.41 19.08
C ALA A 30 -10.60 -16.18 19.58
N ILE A 31 -10.18 -16.17 20.86
CA ILE A 31 -9.30 -15.14 21.42
C ILE A 31 -7.93 -15.18 20.73
N PHE A 32 -7.32 -16.37 20.65
CA PHE A 32 -6.00 -16.55 20.03
C PHE A 32 -6.00 -16.09 18.57
N ALA A 33 -7.03 -16.47 17.85
CA ALA A 33 -7.30 -16.04 16.49
C ALA A 33 -7.39 -14.51 16.38
N ALA A 34 -8.23 -13.86 17.19
CA ALA A 34 -8.39 -12.41 17.17
C ALA A 34 -7.09 -11.65 17.52
N VAL A 35 -6.34 -12.14 18.49
CA VAL A 35 -5.02 -11.59 18.82
C VAL A 35 -4.04 -11.78 17.66
N SER A 36 -4.06 -12.95 17.02
CA SER A 36 -3.21 -13.26 15.85
C SER A 36 -3.51 -12.40 14.63
N ILE A 37 -4.75 -11.93 14.43
CA ILE A 37 -5.12 -10.94 13.38
C ILE A 37 -4.39 -9.62 13.61
N THR A 38 -4.34 -9.23 14.88
CA THR A 38 -3.93 -7.90 15.27
C THR A 38 -2.41 -7.84 15.38
N LEU A 39 -1.77 -8.98 15.64
CA LEU A 39 -0.34 -9.12 15.86
C LEU A 39 0.51 -8.63 14.68
N PRO A 40 0.23 -8.94 13.38
CA PRO A 40 0.99 -8.37 12.27
C PRO A 40 0.87 -6.85 12.17
N SER A 41 -0.32 -6.28 12.41
CA SER A 41 -0.52 -4.82 12.41
C SER A 41 0.22 -4.12 13.56
N VAL A 42 0.49 -4.87 14.63
CA VAL A 42 1.19 -4.46 15.84
C VAL A 42 2.71 -4.62 15.69
N LEU A 43 3.16 -5.73 15.11
CA LEU A 43 4.58 -6.06 14.92
C LEU A 43 5.20 -5.29 13.74
N ASN A 44 4.39 -4.93 12.74
CA ASN A 44 4.85 -4.27 11.53
C ASN A 44 4.65 -2.74 11.55
N THR A 45 4.57 -2.14 12.74
CA THR A 45 4.64 -0.68 12.87
C THR A 45 6.03 -0.21 12.42
N PRO A 46 6.15 0.64 11.38
CA PRO A 46 7.44 1.11 10.93
C PRO A 46 8.16 1.83 12.07
N GLN A 47 9.39 1.41 12.37
CA GLN A 47 10.25 2.12 13.29
C GLN A 47 10.62 3.46 12.64
N LEU A 48 10.11 4.55 13.20
CA LEU A 48 10.50 5.90 12.80
C LEU A 48 11.63 6.37 13.70
N TYR A 49 12.66 6.92 13.10
CA TYR A 49 13.82 7.49 13.78
C TYR A 49 13.69 9.01 13.75
N GLN A 50 13.93 9.64 14.89
CA GLN A 50 14.01 11.09 15.00
C GLN A 50 15.46 11.51 15.22
N ALA A 51 15.89 12.54 14.50
CA ALA A 51 17.16 13.21 14.74
C ALA A 51 16.93 14.70 14.96
N GLN A 52 17.80 15.31 15.76
CA GLN A 52 17.74 16.74 16.05
C GLN A 52 19.05 17.40 15.67
N ALA A 53 18.96 18.60 15.10
CA ALA A 53 20.11 19.45 14.83
C ALA A 53 19.80 20.87 15.31
N ARG A 54 20.68 21.46 16.13
CA ARG A 54 20.47 22.80 16.69
C ARG A 54 21.36 23.82 15.98
N ILE A 55 20.76 24.90 15.55
CA ILE A 55 21.40 26.05 14.91
C ILE A 55 21.38 27.19 15.92
N GLN A 56 22.53 27.83 16.13
CA GLN A 56 22.63 29.08 16.90
C GLN A 56 22.87 30.24 15.93
N TYR A 57 22.22 31.38 16.16
CA TYR A 57 22.39 32.55 15.33
C TYR A 57 22.47 33.80 16.19
N ALA A 58 23.38 34.72 15.83
CA ALA A 58 23.47 35.99 16.53
C ALA A 58 22.34 36.91 16.06
N THR A 59 21.41 37.23 16.96
CA THR A 59 20.33 38.20 16.69
C THR A 59 20.85 39.59 16.32
N ALA A 60 22.08 39.92 16.71
CA ALA A 60 22.77 41.15 16.31
C ALA A 60 23.00 41.26 14.79
N LEU A 61 23.08 40.13 14.06
CA LEU A 61 23.25 40.10 12.60
C LEU A 61 22.03 40.63 11.83
N TRP A 62 20.88 40.75 12.50
CA TRP A 62 19.60 41.16 11.92
C TRP A 62 19.12 42.51 12.48
N SER A 63 20.05 43.34 12.99
CA SER A 63 19.73 44.62 13.65
C SER A 63 18.97 45.62 12.76
N ASP A 64 19.07 45.48 11.44
CA ASP A 64 18.33 46.30 10.46
C ASP A 64 16.83 45.95 10.41
N LEU A 65 16.44 44.77 10.90
CA LEU A 65 15.03 44.40 11.13
C LEU A 65 14.62 44.84 12.54
N THR A 66 13.90 45.96 12.59
CA THR A 66 13.55 46.65 13.84
C THR A 66 12.42 45.97 14.63
N VAL A 67 11.70 45.00 14.06
CA VAL A 67 10.55 44.33 14.72
C VAL A 67 10.71 42.80 14.74
N GLN A 68 10.49 42.18 15.89
CA GLN A 68 10.63 40.73 16.09
C GLN A 68 9.70 39.87 15.20
N THR A 69 8.55 40.41 14.76
CA THR A 69 7.68 39.77 13.77
C THR A 69 8.32 39.71 12.38
N GLN A 70 9.03 40.76 11.95
CA GLN A 70 9.74 40.78 10.66
C GLN A 70 10.87 39.75 10.62
N ILE A 71 11.59 39.58 11.73
CA ILE A 71 12.61 38.53 11.89
C ILE A 71 11.94 37.15 11.78
N THR A 72 10.77 36.96 12.41
CA THR A 72 10.04 35.69 12.40
C THR A 72 9.56 35.33 10.99
N ASP A 73 8.98 36.29 10.27
CA ASP A 73 8.46 36.06 8.92
C ASP A 73 9.59 35.85 7.89
N ALA A 74 10.69 36.60 8.02
CA ALA A 74 11.88 36.40 7.20
C ALA A 74 12.47 35.00 7.39
N LEU A 75 12.51 34.51 8.64
CA LEU A 75 13.04 33.17 8.91
C LEU A 75 12.09 32.06 8.46
N ARG A 76 10.77 32.21 8.60
CA ARG A 76 9.79 31.27 8.04
C ARG A 76 9.93 31.14 6.52
N ALA A 77 10.11 32.25 5.81
CA ALA A 77 10.34 32.21 4.37
C ALA A 77 11.59 31.39 3.99
N ARG A 78 12.65 31.43 4.81
CA ARG A 78 13.86 30.61 4.60
C ARG A 78 13.64 29.13 4.95
N GLU A 79 12.87 28.84 6.01
CA GLU A 79 12.47 27.47 6.38
C GLU A 79 11.69 26.81 5.22
N ASP A 80 10.72 27.51 4.64
CA ASP A 80 9.90 27.02 3.53
C ASP A 80 10.72 26.77 2.26
N GLN A 81 11.62 27.70 1.92
CA GLN A 81 12.53 27.56 0.78
C GLN A 81 13.40 26.29 0.89
N ILE A 82 13.88 25.97 2.09
CA ILE A 82 14.71 24.78 2.30
C ILE A 82 13.87 23.52 2.30
N GLY A 83 12.68 23.55 2.89
CA GLY A 83 11.74 22.42 2.82
C GLY A 83 11.49 21.99 1.38
N GLN A 84 11.25 22.95 0.48
CA GLN A 84 11.07 22.68 -0.96
C GLN A 84 12.33 22.13 -1.62
N LEU A 85 13.51 22.66 -1.30
CA LEU A 85 14.76 22.14 -1.88
C LEU A 85 15.07 20.72 -1.41
N LEU A 86 14.79 20.42 -0.13
CA LEU A 86 15.02 19.09 0.43
C LEU A 86 14.09 18.03 -0.17
N THR A 87 12.88 18.38 -0.64
CA THR A 87 12.02 17.42 -1.36
C THR A 87 12.68 16.84 -2.62
N LEU A 88 13.65 17.54 -3.23
CA LEU A 88 14.38 17.06 -4.40
C LEU A 88 15.39 15.96 -4.05
N LYS A 89 15.97 16.03 -2.85
CA LYS A 89 16.94 15.03 -2.33
C LYS A 89 16.23 13.93 -1.53
N TYR A 90 15.10 14.24 -0.92
CA TYR A 90 14.27 13.36 -0.09
C TYR A 90 12.82 13.35 -0.62
N PRO A 91 12.50 12.48 -1.60
CA PRO A 91 11.19 12.48 -2.27
C PRO A 91 10.01 12.17 -1.34
N ASP A 92 10.27 11.45 -0.25
CA ASP A 92 9.26 11.03 0.74
C ASP A 92 8.95 12.13 1.79
N LEU A 93 9.62 13.28 1.73
CA LEU A 93 9.48 14.36 2.72
C LEU A 93 8.06 14.96 2.67
N GLY A 94 7.36 14.94 3.81
CA GLY A 94 5.95 15.36 3.92
C GLY A 94 4.96 14.18 3.95
N SER A 95 5.46 12.94 3.86
CA SER A 95 4.67 11.73 4.06
C SER A 95 4.46 11.41 5.55
N ARG A 96 3.63 10.39 5.86
CA ARG A 96 3.44 9.91 7.24
C ARG A 96 4.70 9.29 7.89
N VAL A 97 5.78 9.10 7.12
CA VAL A 97 6.99 8.38 7.53
C VAL A 97 8.27 9.22 7.42
N SER A 98 8.20 10.38 6.80
CA SER A 98 9.33 11.33 6.70
C SER A 98 8.84 12.75 6.83
N GLY A 99 9.36 13.48 7.81
CA GLY A 99 8.89 14.81 8.17
C GLY A 99 10.01 15.69 8.71
N LEU A 100 9.80 17.00 8.61
CA LEU A 100 10.71 18.03 9.09
C LEU A 100 9.91 19.04 9.91
N THR A 101 10.41 19.42 11.07
CA THR A 101 9.78 20.41 11.94
C THR A 101 10.84 21.33 12.53
N TRP A 102 10.54 22.62 12.49
CA TRP A 102 11.42 23.68 13.01
C TRP A 102 10.86 24.14 14.36
N VAL A 103 11.65 23.98 15.43
CA VAL A 103 11.25 24.36 16.79
C VAL A 103 12.18 25.47 17.28
N ARG A 104 11.62 26.59 17.68
CA ARG A 104 12.39 27.70 18.27
C ARG A 104 12.77 27.36 19.70
N SER A 105 14.06 27.44 20.01
CA SER A 105 14.62 27.13 21.32
C SER A 105 15.30 28.38 21.87
N GLY A 106 14.53 29.28 22.48
CA GLY A 106 15.02 30.58 22.99
C GLY A 106 15.04 31.70 21.94
N LYS A 107 15.79 32.78 22.23
CA LYS A 107 15.90 33.98 21.36
C LYS A 107 16.90 33.81 20.21
N ASP A 108 17.81 32.85 20.32
CA ASP A 108 19.05 32.74 19.54
C ASP A 108 19.30 31.34 18.95
N ALA A 109 18.34 30.42 19.07
CA ALA A 109 18.50 29.08 18.50
C ALA A 109 17.24 28.48 17.85
N ILE A 110 17.48 27.65 16.82
CA ILE A 110 16.48 26.87 16.10
C ILE A 110 16.88 25.40 16.19
N THR A 111 15.98 24.55 16.67
CA THR A 111 16.14 23.10 16.65
C THR A 111 15.34 22.53 15.49
N VAL A 112 16.05 21.89 14.57
CA VAL A 112 15.47 21.10 13.48
C VAL A 112 15.21 19.70 13.99
N ILE A 113 13.98 19.22 13.80
CA ILE A 113 13.56 17.86 14.11
C ILE A 113 13.24 17.17 12.79
N ALA A 114 13.99 16.13 12.46
CA ALA A 114 13.72 15.28 11.30
C ALA A 114 13.23 13.90 11.74
N THR A 115 12.23 13.37 11.04
CA THR A 115 11.76 12.00 11.19
C THR A 115 11.96 11.24 9.88
N ALA A 116 12.44 9.99 9.95
CA ALA A 116 12.61 9.12 8.78
C ALA A 116 12.53 7.63 9.13
N ARG A 117 12.57 6.76 8.11
CA ARG A 117 12.50 5.29 8.27
C ARG A 117 13.76 4.67 8.85
N THR A 118 14.91 5.34 8.73
CA THR A 118 16.20 4.86 9.25
C THR A 118 16.91 5.96 10.03
N GLY A 119 17.70 5.57 11.04
CA GLY A 119 18.46 6.53 11.85
C GLY A 119 19.48 7.34 11.04
N LYS A 120 20.09 6.70 10.03
CA LYS A 120 21.05 7.37 9.12
C LYS A 120 20.35 8.43 8.26
N GLU A 121 19.17 8.11 7.74
CA GLU A 121 18.38 9.03 6.92
C GLU A 121 17.83 10.19 7.76
N ALA A 122 17.32 9.92 8.96
CA ALA A 122 16.84 10.97 9.88
C ALA A 122 17.98 11.94 10.24
N GLN A 123 19.16 11.42 10.57
CA GLN A 123 20.33 12.24 10.89
C GLN A 123 20.81 13.04 9.68
N SER A 124 20.85 12.43 8.49
CA SER A 124 21.22 13.14 7.26
C SER A 124 20.24 14.26 6.94
N LEU A 125 18.94 14.00 7.07
CA LEU A 125 17.89 14.98 6.82
C LEU A 125 17.96 16.15 7.83
N ALA A 126 18.13 15.87 9.12
CA ALA A 126 18.31 16.91 10.15
C ALA A 126 19.56 17.76 9.88
N ASN A 127 20.68 17.12 9.52
CA ASN A 127 21.94 17.81 9.26
C ASN A 127 21.87 18.69 8.00
N ASP A 128 21.31 18.16 6.91
CA ASP A 128 21.19 18.87 5.64
C ASP A 128 20.23 20.07 5.78
N ALA A 129 19.12 19.89 6.50
CA ALA A 129 18.19 20.95 6.82
C ALA A 129 18.83 22.05 7.68
N ALA A 130 19.57 21.66 8.73
CA ALA A 130 20.24 22.62 9.59
C ALA A 130 21.37 23.38 8.88
N ALA A 131 22.18 22.68 8.08
CA ALA A 131 23.26 23.28 7.30
C ALA A 131 22.73 24.19 6.20
N GLY A 132 21.66 23.78 5.49
CA GLY A 132 20.97 24.63 4.53
C GLY A 132 20.46 25.92 5.16
N LEU A 133 19.83 25.82 6.35
CA LEU A 133 19.22 26.97 7.00
C LEU A 133 20.27 27.92 7.55
N ALA A 134 21.32 27.39 8.18
CA ALA A 134 22.46 28.19 8.62
C ALA A 134 23.04 29.00 7.46
N ARG A 135 23.33 28.37 6.31
CA ARG A 135 23.88 29.08 5.14
C ARG A 135 22.99 30.23 4.68
N ARG A 136 21.68 30.01 4.58
CA ARG A 136 20.69 31.04 4.16
C ARG A 136 20.45 32.15 5.18
N MET A 137 20.74 31.91 6.46
CA MET A 137 20.66 32.95 7.47
C MET A 137 21.83 33.93 7.35
N TYR A 138 23.02 33.44 6.98
CA TYR A 138 24.21 34.28 6.84
C TYR A 138 24.27 35.04 5.50
N THR A 139 23.46 34.70 4.50
CA THR A 139 23.45 35.42 3.21
C THR A 139 23.04 36.88 3.37
N VAL A 140 22.27 37.24 4.39
CA VAL A 140 21.85 38.64 4.61
C VAL A 140 23.06 39.56 4.80
N VAL A 141 24.06 39.09 5.56
CA VAL A 141 25.32 39.82 5.75
C VAL A 141 26.28 39.53 4.61
N GLY A 142 26.36 38.28 4.16
CA GLY A 142 27.26 37.84 3.09
C GLY A 142 27.02 38.56 1.76
N ASP A 143 25.76 38.75 1.36
CA ASP A 143 25.41 39.41 0.10
C ASP A 143 25.76 40.90 0.15
N ARG A 144 25.54 41.56 1.30
CA ARG A 144 25.95 42.96 1.51
C ARG A 144 27.47 43.10 1.41
N VAL A 145 28.22 42.25 2.12
CA VAL A 145 29.69 42.25 2.09
C VAL A 145 30.20 41.95 0.68
N LEU A 146 29.60 40.98 -0.02
CA LEU A 146 29.95 40.65 -1.40
C LEU A 146 29.73 41.84 -2.33
N GLN A 147 28.60 42.54 -2.18
CA GLN A 147 28.32 43.76 -2.93
C GLN A 147 29.37 44.85 -2.65
N GLU A 148 29.72 45.10 -1.40
CA GLU A 148 30.72 46.09 -1.00
C GLU A 148 32.10 45.79 -1.62
N VAL A 149 32.58 44.54 -1.50
CA VAL A 149 33.87 44.10 -2.06
C VAL A 149 33.90 44.26 -3.58
N LEU A 150 32.84 43.84 -4.27
CA LEU A 150 32.73 43.96 -5.73
C LEU A 150 32.64 45.42 -6.18
N SER A 151 31.94 46.27 -5.42
CA SER A 151 31.78 47.70 -5.69
C SER A 151 33.12 48.43 -5.58
N GLN A 152 33.91 48.10 -4.55
CA GLN A 152 35.24 48.69 -4.38
C GLN A 152 36.19 48.22 -5.48
N TYR A 153 36.21 46.92 -5.79
CA TYR A 153 37.06 46.42 -6.87
C TYR A 153 36.74 47.11 -8.21
N LEU A 154 35.44 47.29 -8.51
CA LEU A 154 35.02 48.01 -9.70
C LEU A 154 35.46 49.49 -9.68
N TRP A 155 35.33 50.17 -8.53
CA TRP A 155 35.81 51.54 -8.37
C TRP A 155 37.33 51.66 -8.56
N ALA A 156 38.10 50.74 -7.98
CA ALA A 156 39.55 50.71 -8.13
C ALA A 156 39.96 50.52 -9.59
N ARG A 157 39.24 49.67 -10.34
CA ARG A 157 39.46 49.46 -11.78
C ARG A 157 39.06 50.66 -12.65
N VAL A 158 38.02 51.41 -12.27
CA VAL A 158 37.59 52.61 -12.99
C VAL A 158 38.56 53.79 -12.78
N ASN A 159 39.23 53.84 -11.62
CA ASN A 159 40.14 54.93 -11.24
C ASN A 159 41.63 54.53 -11.33
N ASP A 160 41.96 53.44 -12.03
CA ASP A 160 43.33 52.93 -12.21
C ASP A 160 44.13 52.73 -10.90
N VAL A 161 43.43 52.40 -9.80
CA VAL A 161 44.06 52.09 -8.51
C VAL A 161 44.60 50.66 -8.51
N PRO A 162 45.86 50.43 -8.12
CA PRO A 162 46.43 49.08 -8.07
C PRO A 162 45.67 48.16 -7.10
N THR A 163 45.19 47.02 -7.58
CA THR A 163 44.57 45.96 -6.76
C THR A 163 45.51 44.78 -6.61
N GLN A 164 45.38 44.00 -5.53
CA GLN A 164 46.22 42.82 -5.33
C GLN A 164 46.04 41.80 -6.48
N PRO A 165 47.12 41.20 -7.03
CA PRO A 165 47.02 40.29 -8.17
C PRO A 165 46.13 39.07 -7.92
N GLU A 166 46.18 38.52 -6.70
CA GLU A 166 45.38 37.36 -6.30
C GLU A 166 43.88 37.68 -6.22
N GLU A 167 43.51 38.79 -5.56
CA GLU A 167 42.11 39.24 -5.48
C GLU A 167 41.55 39.58 -6.87
N THR A 168 42.37 40.21 -7.72
CA THR A 168 42.04 40.53 -9.12
C THR A 168 41.71 39.27 -9.93
N GLY A 169 42.44 38.17 -9.68
CA GLY A 169 42.22 36.88 -10.34
C GLY A 169 40.85 36.27 -10.04
N ILE A 170 40.23 36.62 -8.90
CA ILE A 170 38.98 36.04 -8.41
C ILE A 170 37.78 36.98 -8.60
N LEU A 171 37.94 38.27 -8.32
CA LEU A 171 36.87 39.27 -8.41
C LEU A 171 36.51 39.62 -9.86
N ARG A 172 37.49 39.59 -10.77
CA ARG A 172 37.26 39.88 -12.20
C ARG A 172 36.36 38.85 -12.88
N PRO A 173 36.60 37.52 -12.79
CA PRO A 173 35.67 36.53 -13.32
C PRO A 173 34.26 36.64 -12.74
N MET A 174 34.15 37.00 -11.46
CA MET A 174 32.85 37.19 -10.79
C MET A 174 32.03 38.33 -11.39
N LEU A 175 32.65 39.49 -11.64
CA LEU A 175 31.99 40.61 -12.30
C LEU A 175 31.66 40.31 -13.77
N ASN A 176 32.62 39.75 -14.51
CA ASN A 176 32.45 39.50 -15.95
C ASN A 176 31.40 38.43 -16.26
N SER A 177 31.21 37.47 -15.35
CA SER A 177 30.22 36.41 -15.51
C SER A 177 28.80 36.84 -15.10
N GLY A 178 28.65 38.01 -14.46
CA GLY A 178 27.36 38.48 -13.95
C GLY A 178 26.78 37.59 -12.84
N ALA A 179 27.61 36.80 -12.16
CA ALA A 179 27.14 35.78 -11.23
C ALA A 179 26.37 36.35 -10.02
N PHE A 180 26.76 37.52 -9.53
CA PHE A 180 26.13 38.18 -8.37
C PHE A 180 25.09 39.26 -8.75
N GLY A 181 25.02 39.64 -10.04
CA GLY A 181 24.20 40.77 -10.52
C GLY A 181 25.02 42.03 -10.79
N ALA A 182 24.35 43.11 -11.22
CA ALA A 182 24.98 44.38 -11.51
C ALA A 182 25.39 45.11 -10.22
N VAL A 183 26.62 45.61 -10.18
CA VAL A 183 27.19 46.31 -9.03
C VAL A 183 27.69 47.68 -9.49
N ALA A 184 27.45 48.73 -8.69
CA ALA A 184 27.92 50.08 -8.97
C ALA A 184 29.28 50.35 -8.30
N PRO A 185 30.18 51.13 -8.92
CA PRO A 185 31.47 51.46 -8.31
C PRO A 185 31.27 52.32 -7.05
N ASN A 186 31.94 51.94 -5.95
CA ASN A 186 31.92 52.67 -4.69
C ASN A 186 33.34 52.80 -4.10
N ALA A 187 33.72 53.98 -3.60
CA ALA A 187 35.06 54.28 -3.09
C ALA A 187 35.32 53.75 -1.65
N MET A 188 34.41 52.95 -1.10
CA MET A 188 34.51 52.44 0.27
C MET A 188 35.64 51.42 0.42
N ASP A 189 36.55 51.62 1.38
CA ASP A 189 37.69 50.70 1.58
C ASP A 189 37.28 49.40 2.29
N ARG A 190 37.03 48.36 1.51
CA ARG A 190 36.51 47.03 1.86
C ARG A 190 37.22 45.89 1.08
N SER A 191 38.55 45.80 1.21
CA SER A 191 39.33 44.67 0.65
C SER A 191 39.08 43.37 1.44
N LEU A 192 39.21 42.20 0.78
CA LEU A 192 39.02 40.88 1.42
C LEU A 192 39.98 40.68 2.60
N ALA A 193 41.19 41.24 2.53
CA ALA A 193 42.17 41.20 3.61
C ALA A 193 41.75 42.00 4.85
N HIS A 194 40.89 43.01 4.71
CA HIS A 194 40.46 43.90 5.80
C HIS A 194 39.11 43.53 6.41
N LEU A 195 38.40 42.54 5.85
CA LEU A 195 37.13 42.06 6.41
C LEU A 195 37.32 41.41 7.78
N ALA A 196 36.36 41.63 8.69
CA ALA A 196 36.34 40.92 9.96
C ALA A 196 36.13 39.40 9.75
N PRO A 197 36.58 38.53 10.68
CA PRO A 197 36.38 37.08 10.56
C PRO A 197 34.93 36.66 10.31
N ASP A 198 33.97 37.30 10.98
CA ASP A 198 32.54 37.03 10.82
C ASP A 198 32.01 37.47 9.44
N GLU A 199 32.52 38.58 8.91
CA GLU A 199 32.19 39.07 7.56
C GLU A 199 32.73 38.11 6.48
N ARG A 200 33.96 37.60 6.65
CA ARG A 200 34.54 36.58 5.75
C ARG A 200 33.74 35.29 5.80
N PHE A 201 33.35 34.86 7.00
CA PHE A 201 32.52 33.67 7.16
C PHE A 201 31.17 33.84 6.44
N ALA A 202 30.47 34.96 6.67
CA ALA A 202 29.20 35.26 6.04
C ALA A 202 29.32 35.38 4.51
N LEU A 203 30.36 36.04 4.02
CA LEU A 203 30.69 36.12 2.59
C LEU A 203 30.82 34.73 1.98
N THR A 204 31.57 33.83 2.61
CA THR A 204 31.71 32.45 2.14
C THR A 204 30.36 31.70 2.12
N ARG A 205 29.48 31.92 3.11
CA ARG A 205 28.12 31.32 3.10
C ARG A 205 27.29 31.83 1.92
N SER A 206 27.38 33.12 1.59
CA SER A 206 26.74 33.68 0.38
C SER A 206 27.26 33.05 -0.90
N LEU A 207 28.58 32.89 -1.01
CA LEU A 207 29.19 32.26 -2.18
C LEU A 207 28.73 30.81 -2.37
N GLU A 208 28.61 30.04 -1.28
CA GLU A 208 28.05 28.69 -1.34
C GLU A 208 26.58 28.67 -1.79
N VAL A 209 25.76 29.61 -1.31
CA VAL A 209 24.37 29.74 -1.75
C VAL A 209 24.29 30.16 -3.21
N LEU A 210 25.17 31.05 -3.66
CA LEU A 210 25.27 31.44 -5.06
C LEU A 210 25.71 30.28 -5.95
N ASP A 211 26.66 29.44 -5.53
CA ASP A 211 27.07 28.24 -6.30
C ASP A 211 25.90 27.26 -6.46
N GLU A 212 25.08 27.08 -5.42
CA GLU A 212 23.85 26.30 -5.50
C GLU A 212 22.88 26.89 -6.54
N LEU A 213 22.60 28.20 -6.45
CA LEU A 213 21.68 28.88 -7.37
C LEU A 213 22.19 28.82 -8.83
N LYS A 214 23.50 29.04 -9.05
CA LYS A 214 24.09 28.96 -10.39
C LYS A 214 24.16 27.54 -10.93
N GLY A 215 24.29 26.54 -10.06
CA GLY A 215 24.11 25.14 -10.44
C GLY A 215 22.69 24.86 -10.97
N TRP A 216 21.66 25.44 -10.35
CA TRP A 216 20.29 25.35 -10.85
C TRP A 216 20.09 26.06 -12.18
N ASP A 217 20.67 27.25 -12.35
CA ASP A 217 20.63 27.99 -13.62
C ASP A 217 21.29 27.18 -14.75
N LEU A 218 22.44 26.55 -14.48
CA LEU A 218 23.12 25.67 -15.43
C LEU A 218 22.27 24.45 -15.78
N TYR A 219 21.69 23.77 -14.79
CA TYR A 219 20.82 22.61 -15.02
C TYR A 219 19.60 22.97 -15.88
N ARG A 220 18.95 24.12 -15.60
CA ARG A 220 17.83 24.63 -16.42
C ARG A 220 18.27 24.93 -17.85
N ALA A 221 19.44 25.54 -18.03
CA ALA A 221 19.99 25.80 -19.36
C ALA A 221 20.25 24.49 -20.13
N GLU A 222 20.79 23.47 -19.47
CA GLU A 222 21.02 22.14 -20.06
C GLU A 222 19.72 21.45 -20.47
N LEU A 223 18.69 21.50 -19.62
CA LEU A 223 17.38 20.97 -19.93
C LEU A 223 16.73 21.69 -21.13
N SER A 224 16.89 23.01 -21.21
CA SER A 224 16.35 23.81 -22.32
C SER A 224 16.97 23.44 -23.68
N ILE A 225 18.25 23.04 -23.70
CA ILE A 225 18.93 22.55 -24.91
C ILE A 225 18.33 21.20 -25.34
N GLN A 226 18.05 20.31 -24.39
CA GLN A 226 17.48 18.98 -24.68
C GLN A 226 16.04 19.05 -25.22
N GLN A 227 15.26 20.05 -24.79
CA GLN A 227 13.85 20.21 -25.16
C GLN A 227 13.63 21.04 -26.44
N THR A 228 14.65 21.76 -26.92
CA THR A 228 14.52 22.70 -28.04
C THR A 228 14.94 22.04 -29.36
N THR A 229 14.03 21.98 -30.33
CA THR A 229 14.27 21.42 -31.67
C THR A 229 14.58 22.48 -32.75
N VAL A 230 14.40 23.77 -32.44
CA VAL A 230 14.61 24.88 -33.39
C VAL A 230 16.08 25.35 -33.39
N PRO A 231 16.79 25.37 -34.54
CA PRO A 231 18.23 25.66 -34.60
C PRO A 231 18.65 27.04 -34.04
N GLN A 232 17.87 28.09 -34.27
CA GLN A 232 18.15 29.43 -33.73
C GLN A 232 17.96 29.50 -32.21
N ALA A 233 16.92 28.84 -31.69
CA ALA A 233 16.67 28.76 -30.26
C ALA A 233 17.72 27.88 -29.54
N GLN A 234 18.23 26.85 -30.23
CA GLN A 234 19.31 26.00 -29.72
C GLN A 234 20.63 26.77 -29.57
N LYS A 235 20.99 27.65 -30.53
CA LYS A 235 22.16 28.53 -30.41
C LYS A 235 22.05 29.45 -29.20
N LYS A 236 20.88 30.08 -29.01
CA LYS A 236 20.62 30.94 -27.84
C LYS A 236 20.69 30.17 -26.52
N ALA A 237 20.17 28.93 -26.49
CA ALA A 237 20.25 28.06 -25.31
C ALA A 237 21.70 27.64 -24.99
N GLN A 238 22.52 27.38 -26.01
CA GLN A 238 23.96 27.10 -25.84
C GLN A 238 24.73 28.30 -25.31
N GLU A 239 24.43 29.51 -25.77
CA GLU A 239 25.02 30.74 -25.22
C GLU A 239 24.65 30.95 -23.75
N LEU A 240 23.39 30.72 -23.39
CA LEU A 240 22.91 30.78 -22.00
C LEU A 240 23.61 29.72 -21.12
N GLN A 241 23.80 28.49 -21.62
CA GLN A 241 24.53 27.45 -20.90
C GLN A 241 26.00 27.85 -20.66
N ARG A 242 26.67 28.42 -21.68
CA ARG A 242 28.06 28.89 -21.54
C ARG A 242 28.17 30.00 -20.49
N GLY A 243 27.24 30.96 -20.51
CA GLY A 243 27.16 32.01 -19.50
C GLY A 243 26.92 31.47 -18.09
N ALA A 244 25.93 30.57 -17.94
CA ALA A 244 25.62 29.94 -16.65
C ALA A 244 26.79 29.12 -16.10
N ARG A 245 27.51 28.38 -16.96
CA ARG A 245 28.70 27.61 -16.59
C ARG A 245 29.84 28.52 -16.14
N ALA A 246 30.10 29.61 -16.87
CA ALA A 246 31.12 30.59 -16.51
C ALA A 246 30.81 31.27 -15.16
N ALA A 247 29.54 31.62 -14.92
CA ALA A 247 29.07 32.18 -13.66
C ALA A 247 29.25 31.20 -12.49
N GLN A 248 28.83 29.95 -12.66
CA GLN A 248 29.03 28.94 -11.62
C GLN A 248 30.52 28.71 -11.32
N GLN A 249 31.34 28.64 -12.36
CA GLN A 249 32.78 28.44 -12.19
C GLN A 249 33.43 29.62 -11.45
N ALA A 250 33.09 30.87 -11.79
CA ALA A 250 33.60 32.05 -11.10
C ALA A 250 33.24 32.06 -9.60
N VAL A 251 31.99 31.70 -9.25
CA VAL A 251 31.54 31.61 -7.85
C VAL A 251 32.29 30.50 -7.12
N ARG A 252 32.47 29.34 -7.77
CA ARG A 252 33.19 28.20 -7.21
C ARG A 252 34.65 28.51 -6.95
N ASP A 253 35.32 29.16 -7.89
CA ASP A 253 36.72 29.55 -7.76
C ASP A 253 36.90 30.55 -6.61
N PHE A 254 35.97 31.50 -6.45
CA PHE A 254 35.96 32.41 -5.30
C PHE A 254 35.72 31.67 -3.98
N THR A 255 34.76 30.75 -3.94
CA THR A 255 34.51 29.93 -2.75
C THR A 255 35.76 29.15 -2.34
N LEU A 256 36.45 28.53 -3.30
CA LEU A 256 37.69 27.79 -3.07
C LEU A 256 38.84 28.70 -2.59
N TYR A 257 38.94 29.92 -3.12
CA TYR A 257 39.88 30.92 -2.62
C TYR A 257 39.60 31.25 -1.15
N MET A 258 38.35 31.51 -0.79
CA MET A 258 37.96 31.80 0.60
C MET A 258 38.28 30.64 1.56
N TYR A 259 38.14 29.39 1.10
CA TYR A 259 38.53 28.22 1.89
C TYR A 259 40.04 28.11 2.10
N ARG A 260 40.84 28.30 1.05
CA ARG A 260 42.29 28.11 1.10
C ARG A 260 42.99 29.24 1.85
N THR A 261 42.57 30.48 1.64
CA THR A 261 43.27 31.67 2.14
C THR A 261 42.85 32.03 3.56
N TYR A 262 41.58 31.80 3.92
CA TYR A 262 41.01 32.28 5.18
C TYR A 262 40.42 31.17 6.08
N ASP A 263 40.64 29.88 5.76
CA ASP A 263 40.07 28.71 6.45
C ASP A 263 38.57 28.83 6.76
N THR A 264 37.81 29.43 5.83
CA THR A 264 36.36 29.63 5.99
C THR A 264 35.54 28.39 5.63
N GLN A 265 36.19 27.23 5.51
CA GLN A 265 35.54 25.98 5.14
C GLN A 265 34.48 25.60 6.17
N TYR A 266 33.29 25.27 5.68
CA TYR A 266 32.27 24.67 6.53
C TYR A 266 32.73 23.30 7.00
N LYS A 267 33.13 23.20 8.26
CA LYS A 267 33.44 21.93 8.92
C LYS A 267 32.22 21.56 9.77
N PRO A 268 31.24 20.80 9.23
CA PRO A 268 30.02 20.45 9.95
C PRO A 268 30.30 19.60 11.20
N GLU A 269 31.52 19.07 11.36
CA GLU A 269 31.95 18.18 12.43
C GLU A 269 32.52 18.91 13.66
N THR A 270 32.78 20.21 13.57
CA THR A 270 33.32 21.03 14.68
C THR A 270 32.24 21.96 15.25
N ASN A 271 32.07 21.98 16.58
CA ASN A 271 31.24 22.97 17.26
C ASN A 271 31.83 24.38 17.00
N ASN A 272 30.99 25.32 16.60
CA ASN A 272 31.37 26.71 16.30
C ASN A 272 30.28 27.61 16.91
N PRO A 273 30.53 28.90 17.24
CA PRO A 273 29.51 29.85 17.71
C PRO A 273 28.17 29.90 16.91
N ALA A 274 28.11 29.36 15.68
CA ALA A 274 26.88 29.19 14.90
C ALA A 274 26.15 27.83 15.05
N TYR A 275 26.73 26.84 15.74
CA TYR A 275 26.26 25.44 15.66
C TYR A 275 26.67 24.56 16.85
N VAL A 276 25.70 23.84 17.43
CA VAL A 276 25.93 22.81 18.47
C VAL A 276 25.24 21.51 18.04
N ARG A 277 26.01 20.41 17.92
CA ARG A 277 25.44 19.07 17.67
C ARG A 277 24.74 18.54 18.93
N THR A 278 23.57 17.93 18.76
CA THR A 278 23.03 16.95 19.72
C THR A 278 22.86 15.63 18.99
N ARG A 279 23.31 14.52 19.60
CA ARG A 279 23.33 13.18 18.99
C ARG A 279 21.89 12.70 18.74
N ALA A 280 21.62 12.01 17.63
CA ALA A 280 20.33 11.35 17.41
C ALA A 280 19.98 10.43 18.59
N ILE A 281 18.78 10.62 19.13
CA ILE A 281 18.21 9.77 20.17
C ILE A 281 17.11 8.94 19.50
N THR A 282 17.09 7.64 19.75
CA THR A 282 16.04 6.74 19.28
C THR A 282 14.70 7.21 19.84
N SER A 283 13.88 7.86 19.03
CA SER A 283 12.46 8.04 19.37
C SER A 283 11.76 6.71 19.10
N ILE A 284 11.63 5.86 20.12
CA ILE A 284 10.63 4.81 20.05
C ILE A 284 9.29 5.53 20.17
N VAL A 285 8.63 5.83 19.05
CA VAL A 285 7.19 6.06 19.11
C VAL A 285 6.60 4.70 19.45
N LEU A 286 6.43 4.41 20.74
CA LEU A 286 5.44 3.43 21.14
C LEU A 286 4.13 3.95 20.55
N SER A 287 3.58 3.25 19.54
CA SER A 287 2.20 3.46 19.17
C SER A 287 1.40 3.23 20.47
N ASN A 288 0.89 4.32 21.05
CA ASN A 288 0.24 4.33 22.37
C ASN A 288 -1.04 3.46 22.39
N HIS A 289 -1.40 2.88 21.23
CA HIS A 289 -2.60 2.10 20.99
C HIS A 289 -2.26 0.64 20.66
N THR A 290 -0.99 0.23 20.67
CA THR A 290 -0.59 -1.15 20.36
C THR A 290 -1.16 -2.12 21.39
N VAL A 291 -0.98 -1.82 22.67
CA VAL A 291 -1.55 -2.60 23.78
C VAL A 291 -3.08 -2.55 23.72
N LEU A 292 -3.66 -1.37 23.48
CA LEU A 292 -5.10 -1.19 23.36
C LEU A 292 -5.72 -2.01 22.21
N LYS A 293 -5.05 -2.08 21.04
CA LYS A 293 -5.49 -2.89 19.89
C LYS A 293 -5.49 -4.38 20.21
N VAL A 294 -4.44 -4.88 20.86
CA VAL A 294 -4.37 -6.29 21.28
C VAL A 294 -5.46 -6.61 22.32
N ILE A 295 -5.70 -5.72 23.28
CA ILE A 295 -6.77 -5.87 24.28
C ILE A 295 -8.15 -5.88 23.61
N LEU A 296 -8.44 -4.91 22.74
CA LEU A 296 -9.70 -4.84 21.99
C LEU A 296 -9.93 -6.08 21.12
N ALA A 297 -8.87 -6.59 20.48
CA ALA A 297 -8.95 -7.82 19.72
C ALA A 297 -9.24 -9.04 20.59
N GLY A 298 -8.56 -9.16 21.74
CA GLY A 298 -8.85 -10.22 22.71
C GLY A 298 -10.30 -10.18 23.20
N LEU A 299 -10.83 -9.00 23.51
CA LEU A 299 -12.22 -8.79 23.91
C LEU A 299 -13.21 -9.14 22.79
N ALA A 300 -12.91 -8.75 21.55
CA ALA A 300 -13.72 -9.10 20.39
C ALA A 300 -13.74 -10.63 20.15
N GLY A 301 -12.58 -11.29 20.28
CA GLY A 301 -12.47 -12.75 20.20
C GLY A 301 -13.24 -13.47 21.32
N LEU A 302 -13.18 -12.96 22.55
CA LEU A 302 -13.96 -13.45 23.69
C LEU A 302 -15.46 -13.33 23.42
N LEU A 303 -15.94 -12.14 23.03
CA LEU A 303 -17.34 -11.90 22.72
C LEU A 303 -17.83 -12.79 21.58
N GLY A 304 -17.08 -12.88 20.48
CA GLY A 304 -17.41 -13.75 19.35
C GLY A 304 -17.46 -15.23 19.74
N GLY A 305 -16.49 -15.68 20.56
CA GLY A 305 -16.47 -17.04 21.10
C GLY A 305 -17.68 -17.35 21.96
N ILE A 306 -18.03 -16.46 22.90
CA ILE A 306 -19.20 -16.60 23.77
C ILE A 306 -20.49 -16.64 22.96
N VAL A 307 -20.68 -15.72 22.01
CA VAL A 307 -21.85 -15.69 21.13
C VAL A 307 -21.99 -17.01 20.38
N THR A 308 -20.91 -17.53 19.81
CA THR A 308 -20.92 -18.81 19.07
C THR A 308 -21.29 -19.98 19.97
N VAL A 309 -20.76 -20.03 21.20
CA VAL A 309 -21.13 -21.05 22.20
C VAL A 309 -22.60 -20.95 22.59
N VAL A 310 -23.14 -19.74 22.75
CA VAL A 310 -24.56 -19.52 23.03
C VAL A 310 -25.43 -19.99 21.87
N ILE A 311 -25.01 -19.74 20.62
CA ILE A 311 -25.70 -20.22 19.41
C ILE A 311 -25.66 -21.75 19.38
N ASP A 312 -24.50 -22.39 19.56
CA ASP A 312 -24.39 -23.87 19.57
C ASP A 312 -25.30 -24.49 20.64
N ARG A 313 -25.37 -23.91 21.84
CA ARG A 313 -26.27 -24.40 22.90
C ARG A 313 -27.75 -24.26 22.57
N ARG A 314 -28.16 -23.22 21.84
CA ARG A 314 -29.57 -23.01 21.46
C ARG A 314 -29.99 -23.82 20.24
N VAL A 315 -29.04 -24.09 19.33
CA VAL A 315 -29.32 -24.53 17.96
C VAL A 315 -28.87 -25.98 17.75
N GLY A 316 -27.80 -26.41 18.42
CA GLY A 316 -27.23 -27.75 18.30
C GLY A 316 -26.39 -27.91 17.03
N ILE A 317 -25.42 -27.01 16.79
CA ILE A 317 -24.54 -27.07 15.62
C ILE A 317 -23.68 -28.34 15.68
N MET A 318 -23.07 -28.64 16.84
CA MET A 318 -22.23 -29.83 17.00
C MET A 318 -23.00 -31.16 16.82
N PRO A 319 -24.20 -31.34 17.41
CA PRO A 319 -25.08 -32.46 17.08
C PRO A 319 -25.39 -32.57 15.59
N ALA A 320 -25.73 -31.46 14.92
CA ALA A 320 -26.01 -31.45 13.48
C ALA A 320 -24.78 -31.82 12.63
N LEU A 321 -23.58 -31.38 13.02
CA LEU A 321 -22.32 -31.78 12.38
C LEU A 321 -22.04 -33.28 12.59
N THR A 322 -22.32 -33.80 13.79
CA THR A 322 -22.17 -35.23 14.10
C THR A 322 -23.15 -36.07 13.27
N GLU A 323 -24.40 -35.61 13.15
CA GLU A 323 -25.40 -36.23 12.29
C GLU A 323 -24.95 -36.18 10.83
N LEU A 324 -24.50 -35.03 10.33
CA LEU A 324 -23.97 -34.90 8.97
C LEU A 324 -22.79 -35.86 8.70
N TRP A 325 -21.90 -36.02 9.66
CA TRP A 325 -20.78 -36.96 9.57
C TRP A 325 -21.23 -38.43 9.53
N ASN A 326 -22.33 -38.78 10.21
CA ASN A 326 -22.93 -40.10 10.12
C ASN A 326 -23.57 -40.35 8.75
N TYR A 327 -24.09 -39.31 8.09
CA TYR A 327 -24.68 -39.38 6.75
C TYR A 327 -23.69 -39.05 5.59
N ARG A 328 -22.38 -39.12 5.84
CA ARG A 328 -21.33 -38.85 4.83
C ARG A 328 -21.44 -39.71 3.56
N GLU A 329 -21.93 -40.93 3.69
CA GLU A 329 -22.17 -41.82 2.54
C GLU A 329 -23.28 -41.29 1.63
N MET A 330 -24.33 -40.70 2.23
CA MET A 330 -25.41 -40.07 1.48
C MET A 330 -24.89 -38.84 0.73
N VAL A 331 -24.04 -38.02 1.36
CA VAL A 331 -23.35 -36.89 0.69
C VAL A 331 -22.56 -37.41 -0.52
N ARG A 332 -21.73 -38.45 -0.34
CA ARG A 332 -20.95 -39.06 -1.42
C ARG A 332 -21.83 -39.57 -2.56
N ASN A 333 -22.97 -40.19 -2.24
CA ASN A 333 -23.92 -40.69 -3.23
C ASN A 333 -24.58 -39.56 -4.03
N PHE A 334 -24.98 -38.47 -3.37
CA PHE A 334 -25.50 -37.29 -4.07
C PHE A 334 -24.45 -36.63 -4.95
N VAL A 335 -23.22 -36.49 -4.46
CA VAL A 335 -22.12 -35.92 -5.25
C VAL A 335 -21.85 -36.76 -6.49
N SER A 336 -21.74 -38.08 -6.33
CA SER A 336 -21.53 -39.01 -7.44
C SER A 336 -22.70 -38.97 -8.44
N ARG A 337 -23.95 -38.91 -7.95
CA ARG A 337 -25.15 -38.80 -8.79
C ARG A 337 -25.15 -37.51 -9.59
N ASP A 338 -24.86 -36.37 -8.96
CA ASP A 338 -24.85 -35.06 -9.61
C ASP A 338 -23.76 -34.97 -10.69
N LEU A 339 -22.54 -35.43 -10.38
CA LEU A 339 -21.45 -35.49 -11.35
C LEU A 339 -21.79 -36.40 -12.53
N LYS A 340 -22.33 -37.60 -12.28
CA LYS A 340 -22.77 -38.50 -13.35
C LYS A 340 -23.87 -37.86 -14.19
N ALA A 341 -24.85 -37.23 -13.58
CA ALA A 341 -25.97 -36.60 -14.29
C ALA A 341 -25.50 -35.47 -15.22
N ARG A 342 -24.53 -34.65 -14.80
CA ARG A 342 -23.98 -33.53 -15.59
C ARG A 342 -23.28 -33.98 -16.88
N TYR A 343 -22.63 -35.15 -16.85
CA TYR A 343 -21.86 -35.66 -17.99
C TYR A 343 -22.54 -36.82 -18.72
N LYS A 344 -23.71 -37.27 -18.24
CA LYS A 344 -24.49 -38.35 -18.87
C LYS A 344 -25.02 -37.89 -20.23
N ASN A 345 -24.93 -38.77 -21.22
CA ASN A 345 -25.44 -38.55 -22.59
C ASN A 345 -24.81 -37.34 -23.32
N SER A 346 -23.63 -36.86 -22.89
CA SER A 346 -22.90 -35.81 -23.59
C SER A 346 -21.78 -36.40 -24.44
N LEU A 347 -21.68 -36.01 -25.72
CA LEU A 347 -20.64 -36.47 -26.65
C LEU A 347 -19.21 -36.24 -26.13
N LEU A 348 -18.99 -35.10 -25.48
CA LEU A 348 -17.68 -34.70 -24.93
C LEU A 348 -17.52 -35.07 -23.44
N GLY A 349 -18.60 -35.44 -22.75
CA GLY A 349 -18.59 -35.85 -21.35
C GLY A 349 -17.77 -34.92 -20.45
N TYR A 350 -16.79 -35.48 -19.75
CA TYR A 350 -15.85 -34.78 -18.86
C TYR A 350 -15.15 -33.57 -19.50
N PHE A 351 -14.85 -33.61 -20.80
CA PHE A 351 -14.12 -32.54 -21.48
C PHE A 351 -14.85 -31.20 -21.44
N TRP A 352 -16.17 -31.18 -21.20
CA TRP A 352 -16.91 -29.94 -20.98
C TRP A 352 -16.44 -29.14 -19.76
N SER A 353 -15.98 -29.82 -18.70
CA SER A 353 -15.40 -29.16 -17.52
C SER A 353 -14.11 -28.40 -17.84
N LEU A 354 -13.41 -28.82 -18.90
CA LEU A 354 -12.16 -28.22 -19.38
C LEU A 354 -12.43 -27.14 -20.43
N ILE A 355 -13.32 -27.42 -21.38
CA ILE A 355 -13.62 -26.56 -22.53
C ILE A 355 -14.36 -25.29 -22.11
N ASN A 356 -15.35 -25.40 -21.20
CA ASN A 356 -16.19 -24.25 -20.85
C ASN A 356 -15.38 -23.09 -20.22
N PRO A 357 -14.53 -23.30 -19.19
CA PRO A 357 -13.68 -22.23 -18.66
C PRO A 357 -12.73 -21.65 -19.70
N LEU A 358 -12.21 -22.48 -20.62
CA LEU A 358 -11.29 -22.04 -21.67
C LEU A 358 -12.00 -21.15 -22.71
N LEU A 359 -13.17 -21.56 -23.20
CA LEU A 359 -13.97 -20.74 -24.12
C LEU A 359 -14.42 -19.43 -23.46
N THR A 360 -14.87 -19.49 -22.20
CA THR A 360 -15.27 -18.31 -21.43
C THR A 360 -14.08 -17.35 -21.28
N MET A 361 -12.89 -17.87 -20.96
CA MET A 361 -11.68 -17.06 -20.89
C MET A 361 -11.30 -16.47 -22.25
N LEU A 362 -11.40 -17.22 -23.35
CA LEU A 362 -11.11 -16.72 -24.70
C LEU A 362 -12.04 -15.58 -25.09
N ILE A 363 -13.34 -15.68 -24.79
CA ILE A 363 -14.31 -14.60 -25.03
C ILE A 363 -13.90 -13.34 -24.27
N PHE A 364 -13.63 -13.47 -22.97
CA PHE A 364 -13.22 -12.31 -22.17
C PHE A 364 -11.84 -11.77 -22.54
N TRP A 365 -10.91 -12.63 -22.95
CA TRP A 365 -9.62 -12.21 -23.45
C TRP A 365 -9.75 -11.46 -24.78
N ALA A 366 -10.62 -11.90 -25.70
CA ALA A 366 -10.89 -11.18 -26.93
C ALA A 366 -11.45 -9.77 -26.65
N VAL A 367 -12.41 -9.66 -25.73
CA VAL A 367 -13.02 -8.37 -25.39
C VAL A 367 -12.06 -7.46 -24.62
N PHE A 368 -11.54 -7.91 -23.48
CA PHE A 368 -10.75 -7.05 -22.59
C PHE A 368 -9.28 -6.98 -22.97
N GLY A 369 -8.73 -8.05 -23.55
CA GLY A 369 -7.33 -8.11 -23.97
C GLY A 369 -7.13 -7.47 -25.35
N LEU A 370 -7.87 -7.90 -26.37
CA LEU A 370 -7.65 -7.46 -27.75
C LEU A 370 -8.37 -6.15 -28.08
N LEU A 371 -9.67 -6.03 -27.75
CA LEU A 371 -10.45 -4.82 -28.08
C LEU A 371 -10.13 -3.65 -27.16
N LEU A 372 -10.16 -3.87 -25.84
CA LEU A 372 -9.92 -2.81 -24.84
C LEU A 372 -8.43 -2.60 -24.49
N ARG A 373 -7.51 -3.38 -25.09
CA ARG A 373 -6.05 -3.28 -24.92
C ARG A 373 -5.60 -3.12 -23.47
N ASN A 374 -6.04 -4.03 -22.60
CA ASN A 374 -5.67 -4.00 -21.19
C ASN A 374 -4.14 -4.15 -21.02
N SER A 375 -3.54 -3.29 -20.19
CA SER A 375 -2.08 -3.21 -19.94
C SER A 375 -1.58 -4.14 -18.83
N ILE A 376 -2.39 -5.12 -18.43
CA ILE A 376 -2.03 -6.15 -17.45
C ILE A 376 -1.15 -7.23 -18.14
N PRO A 377 0.04 -7.54 -17.60
CA PRO A 377 0.93 -8.53 -18.20
C PRO A 377 0.32 -9.93 -18.16
N GLN A 378 0.51 -10.74 -19.20
CA GLN A 378 -0.05 -12.10 -19.27
C GLN A 378 -1.57 -12.17 -18.94
N PHE A 379 -2.35 -11.26 -19.51
CA PHE A 379 -3.78 -11.11 -19.21
C PHE A 379 -4.62 -12.42 -19.29
N PRO A 380 -4.38 -13.37 -20.22
CA PRO A 380 -5.05 -14.68 -20.20
C PRO A 380 -4.86 -15.46 -18.90
N VAL A 381 -3.66 -15.44 -18.34
CA VAL A 381 -3.35 -16.09 -17.07
C VAL A 381 -4.05 -15.37 -15.92
N PHE A 382 -4.01 -14.04 -15.93
CA PHE A 382 -4.71 -13.20 -14.97
C PHE A 382 -6.23 -13.45 -14.94
N LEU A 383 -6.84 -13.70 -16.10
CA LEU A 383 -8.25 -14.04 -16.25
C LEU A 383 -8.57 -15.44 -15.74
N ILE A 384 -7.87 -16.48 -16.21
CA ILE A 384 -8.24 -17.87 -15.88
C ILE A 384 -8.12 -18.16 -14.37
N VAL A 385 -7.12 -17.57 -13.70
CA VAL A 385 -6.92 -17.67 -12.24
C VAL A 385 -8.07 -17.04 -11.45
N ALA A 386 -8.74 -16.03 -12.00
CA ALA A 386 -9.91 -15.40 -11.38
C ALA A 386 -11.24 -16.05 -11.79
N LEU A 387 -11.36 -16.44 -13.06
CA LEU A 387 -12.59 -16.99 -13.63
C LEU A 387 -12.95 -18.35 -13.07
N LEU A 388 -11.98 -19.23 -12.82
CA LEU A 388 -12.25 -20.55 -12.26
C LEU A 388 -12.88 -20.49 -10.85
N PRO A 389 -12.28 -19.81 -9.86
CA PRO A 389 -12.90 -19.71 -8.53
C PRO A 389 -14.19 -18.91 -8.57
N TRP A 390 -14.32 -17.92 -9.47
CA TRP A 390 -15.59 -17.23 -9.72
C TRP A 390 -16.69 -18.18 -10.22
N ASN A 391 -16.41 -18.98 -11.25
CA ASN A 391 -17.35 -19.93 -11.82
C ASN A 391 -17.77 -21.01 -10.80
N TYR A 392 -16.84 -21.44 -9.94
CA TYR A 392 -17.17 -22.29 -8.80
C TYR A 392 -18.18 -21.60 -7.88
N ALA A 393 -17.96 -20.34 -7.51
CA ALA A 393 -18.90 -19.60 -6.67
C ALA A 393 -20.29 -19.48 -7.31
N VAL A 394 -20.37 -19.11 -8.59
CA VAL A 394 -21.64 -19.00 -9.32
C VAL A 394 -22.40 -20.32 -9.32
N THR A 395 -21.74 -21.40 -9.74
CA THR A 395 -22.38 -22.73 -9.86
C THR A 395 -22.76 -23.33 -8.50
N ALA A 396 -21.94 -23.12 -7.48
CA ALA A 396 -22.22 -23.57 -6.12
C ALA A 396 -23.37 -22.79 -5.47
N VAL A 397 -23.45 -21.47 -5.67
CA VAL A 397 -24.54 -20.64 -5.14
C VAL A 397 -25.86 -20.98 -5.83
N SER A 398 -25.92 -20.94 -7.16
CA SER A 398 -27.17 -21.23 -7.89
C SER A 398 -27.62 -22.67 -7.71
N GLY A 399 -26.68 -23.64 -7.79
CA GLY A 399 -26.99 -25.05 -7.58
C GLY A 399 -27.32 -25.39 -6.13
N GLY A 400 -26.69 -24.73 -5.16
CA GLY A 400 -26.96 -24.93 -3.74
C GLY A 400 -28.32 -24.35 -3.33
N MET A 401 -28.66 -23.18 -3.85
CA MET A 401 -29.95 -22.52 -3.65
C MET A 401 -31.12 -23.39 -4.14
N ARG A 402 -31.01 -23.99 -5.33
CA ARG A 402 -32.09 -24.82 -5.90
C ARG A 402 -32.13 -26.26 -5.36
N ALA A 403 -31.09 -26.70 -4.64
CA ALA A 403 -30.91 -28.10 -4.23
C ALA A 403 -32.11 -28.71 -3.49
N ILE A 404 -32.82 -27.94 -2.66
CA ILE A 404 -34.01 -28.43 -1.96
C ILE A 404 -35.20 -28.56 -2.91
N LEU A 405 -35.45 -27.55 -3.73
CA LEU A 405 -36.54 -27.51 -4.71
C LEU A 405 -36.40 -28.68 -5.70
N ASP A 406 -35.20 -28.88 -6.24
CA ASP A 406 -34.91 -29.94 -7.22
C ASP A 406 -35.09 -31.36 -6.63
N ASN A 407 -34.97 -31.50 -5.31
CA ASN A 407 -35.12 -32.76 -4.60
C ASN A 407 -36.37 -32.81 -3.72
N ALA A 408 -37.39 -31.97 -4.01
CA ALA A 408 -38.60 -31.88 -3.21
C ALA A 408 -39.32 -33.22 -3.01
N HIS A 409 -39.34 -34.05 -4.05
CA HIS A 409 -39.92 -35.40 -4.00
C HIS A 409 -39.28 -36.30 -2.94
N LEU A 410 -37.97 -36.17 -2.71
CA LEU A 410 -37.24 -36.95 -1.71
C LEU A 410 -37.46 -36.36 -0.32
N VAL A 411 -37.42 -35.04 -0.20
CA VAL A 411 -37.65 -34.31 1.06
C VAL A 411 -39.03 -34.62 1.66
N LYS A 412 -40.05 -34.81 0.82
CA LYS A 412 -41.41 -35.17 1.24
C LYS A 412 -41.58 -36.63 1.65
N LYS A 413 -40.73 -37.55 1.15
CA LYS A 413 -40.95 -39.01 1.26
C LYS A 413 -40.01 -39.72 2.25
N VAL A 414 -38.80 -39.21 2.43
CA VAL A 414 -37.76 -39.89 3.24
C VAL A 414 -37.18 -38.91 4.24
N TYR A 415 -37.02 -39.36 5.49
CA TYR A 415 -36.34 -38.58 6.51
C TYR A 415 -34.82 -38.66 6.32
N PHE A 416 -34.17 -37.50 6.24
CA PHE A 416 -32.72 -37.34 6.29
C PHE A 416 -32.38 -35.88 6.63
N PRO A 417 -31.13 -35.58 7.07
CA PRO A 417 -30.69 -34.20 7.29
C PRO A 417 -30.72 -33.39 6.00
N ARG A 418 -31.71 -32.50 5.85
CA ARG A 418 -31.96 -31.74 4.60
C ARG A 418 -30.78 -30.86 4.17
N ALA A 419 -29.91 -30.47 5.11
CA ALA A 419 -28.68 -29.73 4.85
C ALA A 419 -27.69 -30.49 3.93
N ILE A 420 -27.84 -31.81 3.81
CA ILE A 420 -27.05 -32.64 2.90
C ILE A 420 -27.23 -32.20 1.44
N LEU A 421 -28.43 -31.74 1.03
CA LEU A 421 -28.67 -31.42 -0.39
C LEU A 421 -27.87 -30.17 -0.83
N PRO A 422 -27.94 -29.01 -0.15
CA PRO A 422 -27.13 -27.86 -0.54
C PRO A 422 -25.63 -28.15 -0.38
N ILE A 423 -25.21 -28.87 0.68
CA ILE A 423 -23.80 -29.22 0.91
C ILE A 423 -23.27 -30.13 -0.20
N ALA A 424 -24.01 -31.16 -0.58
CA ALA A 424 -23.63 -32.04 -1.68
C ALA A 424 -23.52 -31.27 -3.00
N SER A 425 -24.43 -30.33 -3.27
CA SER A 425 -24.36 -29.46 -4.46
C SER A 425 -23.07 -28.63 -4.49
N VAL A 426 -22.69 -27.99 -3.36
CA VAL A 426 -21.43 -27.24 -3.27
C VAL A 426 -20.23 -28.15 -3.47
N ILE A 427 -20.20 -29.34 -2.85
CA ILE A 427 -19.09 -30.30 -3.00
C ILE A 427 -19.00 -30.83 -4.43
N SER A 428 -20.10 -31.11 -5.12
CA SER A 428 -20.09 -31.50 -6.54
C SER A 428 -19.44 -30.43 -7.41
N ASN A 429 -19.78 -29.16 -7.16
CA ASN A 429 -19.18 -28.03 -7.88
C ASN A 429 -17.69 -27.83 -7.51
N LEU A 430 -17.30 -28.12 -6.27
CA LEU A 430 -15.88 -28.16 -5.88
C LEU A 430 -15.11 -29.22 -6.69
N VAL A 431 -15.68 -30.42 -6.84
CA VAL A 431 -15.06 -31.46 -7.67
C VAL A 431 -14.95 -30.97 -9.12
N ASN A 432 -15.98 -30.36 -9.69
CA ASN A 432 -15.90 -29.78 -11.04
C ASN A 432 -14.82 -28.68 -11.16
N TYR A 433 -14.65 -27.85 -10.14
CA TYR A 433 -13.55 -26.88 -10.10
C TYR A 433 -12.18 -27.58 -10.08
N LEU A 434 -12.01 -28.63 -9.26
CA LEU A 434 -10.77 -29.41 -9.20
C LEU A 434 -10.45 -30.06 -10.56
N LEU A 435 -11.48 -30.54 -11.25
CA LEU A 435 -11.37 -31.09 -12.60
C LEU A 435 -10.95 -30.05 -13.65
N ALA A 436 -11.23 -28.77 -13.40
CA ALA A 436 -10.85 -27.67 -14.30
C ALA A 436 -9.45 -27.07 -13.98
N LEU A 437 -8.85 -27.39 -12.83
CA LEU A 437 -7.49 -26.94 -12.47
C LEU A 437 -6.41 -27.29 -13.52
N PRO A 438 -6.40 -28.49 -14.15
CA PRO A 438 -5.42 -28.82 -15.18
C PRO A 438 -5.41 -27.83 -16.34
N VAL A 439 -6.58 -27.31 -16.76
CA VAL A 439 -6.66 -26.29 -17.82
C VAL A 439 -6.04 -24.97 -17.36
N MET A 440 -6.28 -24.58 -16.12
CA MET A 440 -5.65 -23.38 -15.54
C MET A 440 -4.13 -23.47 -15.61
N PHE A 441 -3.57 -24.59 -15.12
CA PHE A 441 -2.13 -24.81 -15.11
C PHE A 441 -1.57 -24.97 -16.52
N PHE A 442 -2.32 -25.56 -17.46
CA PHE A 442 -1.95 -25.63 -18.86
C PHE A 442 -1.86 -24.25 -19.51
N VAL A 443 -2.86 -23.38 -19.31
CA VAL A 443 -2.85 -21.99 -19.79
C VAL A 443 -1.68 -21.22 -19.17
N MET A 444 -1.48 -21.35 -17.86
CA MET A 444 -0.33 -20.75 -17.15
C MET A 444 0.99 -21.19 -17.76
N PHE A 445 1.18 -22.49 -17.95
CA PHE A 445 2.38 -23.07 -18.53
C PHE A 445 2.62 -22.55 -19.95
N MET A 446 1.62 -22.62 -20.83
CA MET A 446 1.73 -22.19 -22.23
C MET A 446 2.13 -20.71 -22.34
N PHE A 447 1.42 -19.81 -21.65
CA PHE A 447 1.70 -18.38 -21.72
C PHE A 447 3.02 -17.99 -21.03
N GLN A 448 3.38 -18.63 -19.92
CA GLN A 448 4.67 -18.37 -19.26
C GLN A 448 5.85 -18.88 -20.10
N MET A 449 5.72 -20.04 -20.75
CA MET A 449 6.76 -20.53 -21.66
C MET A 449 6.97 -19.59 -22.85
N ILE A 450 5.90 -19.06 -23.45
CA ILE A 450 6.00 -18.13 -24.58
C ILE A 450 6.64 -16.79 -24.17
N THR A 451 6.37 -16.30 -22.96
CA THR A 451 6.77 -14.94 -22.54
C THR A 451 8.07 -14.90 -21.74
N VAL A 452 8.35 -15.91 -20.93
CA VAL A 452 9.48 -15.97 -19.99
C VAL A 452 10.48 -17.07 -20.35
N GLY A 453 10.07 -18.08 -21.14
CA GLY A 453 10.91 -19.23 -21.50
C GLY A 453 11.03 -20.29 -20.41
N HIS A 454 10.52 -20.04 -19.20
CA HIS A 454 10.47 -21.01 -18.11
C HIS A 454 9.19 -20.86 -17.27
N MET A 455 8.77 -21.95 -16.63
CA MET A 455 7.61 -21.93 -15.72
C MET A 455 8.03 -21.33 -14.36
N ARG A 456 7.28 -20.33 -13.87
CA ARG A 456 7.50 -19.74 -12.55
C ARG A 456 6.72 -20.53 -11.49
N VAL A 457 7.15 -21.76 -11.24
CA VAL A 457 6.57 -22.58 -10.16
C VAL A 457 7.03 -22.01 -8.83
N SER A 458 6.07 -21.70 -7.96
CA SER A 458 6.33 -21.23 -6.60
C SER A 458 5.75 -22.20 -5.59
N TRP A 459 6.49 -22.42 -4.51
CA TRP A 459 6.05 -23.08 -3.28
C TRP A 459 4.75 -22.50 -2.70
N THR A 460 4.40 -21.26 -3.05
CA THR A 460 3.11 -20.65 -2.71
C THR A 460 1.92 -21.45 -3.23
N PHE A 461 2.06 -22.22 -4.32
CA PHE A 461 0.95 -23.00 -4.92
C PHE A 461 0.37 -24.02 -3.93
N LEU A 462 1.18 -24.48 -2.96
CA LEU A 462 0.74 -25.36 -1.88
C LEU A 462 -0.32 -24.71 -0.96
N TYR A 463 -0.52 -23.38 -1.06
CA TYR A 463 -1.53 -22.64 -0.32
C TYR A 463 -2.93 -22.68 -0.99
N VAL A 464 -3.04 -23.11 -2.25
CA VAL A 464 -4.32 -23.22 -2.97
C VAL A 464 -5.38 -24.06 -2.22
N PRO A 465 -5.05 -25.23 -1.63
CA PRO A 465 -6.00 -26.00 -0.82
C PRO A 465 -6.58 -25.20 0.35
N VAL A 466 -5.78 -24.33 1.00
CA VAL A 466 -6.25 -23.48 2.11
C VAL A 466 -7.30 -22.49 1.60
N LEU A 467 -7.04 -21.83 0.47
CA LEU A 467 -8.01 -20.91 -0.14
C LEU A 467 -9.30 -21.63 -0.55
N LEU A 468 -9.20 -22.86 -1.08
CA LEU A 468 -10.35 -23.67 -1.46
C LEU A 468 -11.22 -24.06 -0.26
N VAL A 469 -10.61 -24.36 0.88
CA VAL A 469 -11.35 -24.63 2.12
C VAL A 469 -12.12 -23.38 2.56
N ILE A 470 -11.46 -22.22 2.57
CA ILE A 470 -12.10 -20.94 2.95
C ILE A 470 -13.27 -20.61 2.02
N GLN A 471 -13.06 -20.75 0.70
CA GLN A 471 -14.10 -20.52 -0.29
C GLN A 471 -15.26 -21.51 -0.14
N THR A 472 -14.98 -22.78 0.12
CA THR A 472 -16.02 -23.80 0.30
C THR A 472 -16.86 -23.56 1.56
N ILE A 473 -16.24 -23.16 2.67
CA ILE A 473 -16.95 -22.74 3.90
C ILE A 473 -17.91 -21.59 3.61
N PHE A 474 -17.43 -20.57 2.89
CA PHE A 474 -18.23 -19.41 2.48
C PHE A 474 -19.44 -19.83 1.62
N LEU A 475 -19.20 -20.67 0.60
CA LEU A 475 -20.23 -21.11 -0.34
C LEU A 475 -21.27 -22.01 0.31
N ILE A 476 -20.89 -22.89 1.25
CA ILE A 476 -21.85 -23.67 2.03
C ILE A 476 -22.76 -22.75 2.85
N GLY A 477 -22.20 -21.71 3.48
CA GLY A 477 -22.98 -20.73 4.24
C GLY A 477 -24.04 -20.03 3.39
N ILE A 478 -23.65 -19.52 2.22
CA ILE A 478 -24.56 -18.88 1.28
C ILE A 478 -25.59 -19.88 0.74
N ALA A 479 -25.16 -21.08 0.34
CA ALA A 479 -26.06 -22.10 -0.19
C ALA A 479 -27.14 -22.51 0.82
N LEU A 480 -26.78 -22.69 2.09
CA LEU A 480 -27.75 -22.98 3.16
C LEU A 480 -28.71 -21.82 3.37
N LEU A 481 -28.22 -20.58 3.42
CA LEU A 481 -29.08 -19.40 3.58
C LEU A 481 -30.08 -19.27 2.43
N LEU A 482 -29.59 -19.28 1.19
CA LEU A 482 -30.41 -19.04 0.00
C LEU A 482 -31.33 -20.21 -0.31
N SER A 483 -30.93 -21.45 -0.05
CA SER A 483 -31.83 -22.61 -0.22
C SER A 483 -33.00 -22.58 0.74
N SER A 484 -32.80 -22.10 1.98
CA SER A 484 -33.90 -21.83 2.90
C SER A 484 -34.84 -20.76 2.35
N MET A 485 -34.30 -19.62 1.90
CA MET A 485 -35.10 -18.54 1.32
C MET A 485 -35.88 -18.96 0.08
N ALA A 486 -35.26 -19.75 -0.82
CA ALA A 486 -35.86 -20.19 -2.07
C ALA A 486 -37.07 -21.13 -1.86
N VAL A 487 -37.12 -21.88 -0.76
CA VAL A 487 -38.27 -22.74 -0.42
C VAL A 487 -39.51 -21.90 -0.09
N PHE A 488 -39.36 -20.82 0.69
CA PHE A 488 -40.49 -19.95 1.03
C PHE A 488 -40.79 -18.92 -0.06
N PHE A 489 -39.76 -18.43 -0.74
CA PHE A 489 -39.86 -17.37 -1.74
C PHE A 489 -39.22 -17.84 -3.05
N ARG A 490 -40.04 -18.35 -3.97
CA ARG A 490 -39.58 -18.90 -5.26
C ARG A 490 -38.82 -17.87 -6.11
N ASP A 491 -39.21 -16.60 -6.01
CA ASP A 491 -38.58 -15.47 -6.71
C ASP A 491 -37.13 -15.20 -6.27
N THR A 492 -36.71 -15.71 -5.11
CA THR A 492 -35.31 -15.64 -4.66
C THR A 492 -34.37 -16.16 -5.73
N THR A 493 -34.77 -17.20 -6.48
CA THR A 493 -33.94 -17.78 -7.53
C THR A 493 -33.62 -16.78 -8.63
N HIS A 494 -34.63 -16.05 -9.13
CA HIS A 494 -34.47 -15.03 -10.16
C HIS A 494 -33.67 -13.82 -9.65
N ILE A 495 -33.96 -13.35 -8.44
CA ILE A 495 -33.27 -12.20 -7.83
C ILE A 495 -31.78 -12.50 -7.64
N VAL A 496 -31.45 -13.68 -7.13
CA VAL A 496 -30.05 -14.10 -6.92
C VAL A 496 -29.31 -14.25 -8.25
N ASP A 497 -29.94 -14.80 -9.28
CA ASP A 497 -29.31 -14.94 -10.60
C ASP A 497 -28.93 -13.56 -11.19
N ILE A 498 -29.78 -12.54 -11.04
CA ILE A 498 -29.47 -11.15 -11.42
C ILE A 498 -28.35 -10.58 -10.56
N PHE A 499 -28.39 -10.80 -9.23
CA PHE A 499 -27.36 -10.32 -8.34
C PHE A 499 -25.98 -10.91 -8.67
N ILE A 500 -25.90 -12.20 -9.00
CA ILE A 500 -24.66 -12.86 -9.42
C ILE A 500 -24.10 -12.20 -10.69
N GLN A 501 -24.95 -11.83 -11.66
CA GLN A 501 -24.52 -11.12 -12.87
C GLN A 501 -23.91 -9.75 -12.54
N LEU A 502 -24.45 -9.02 -11.56
CA LEU A 502 -23.86 -7.75 -11.10
C LEU A 502 -22.58 -7.97 -10.28
N TRP A 503 -22.54 -9.04 -9.50
CA TRP A 503 -21.48 -9.33 -8.55
C TRP A 503 -20.11 -9.61 -9.21
N ILE A 504 -20.10 -10.12 -10.45
CA ILE A 504 -18.86 -10.30 -11.22
C ILE A 504 -18.14 -8.97 -11.48
N PHE A 505 -18.90 -7.88 -11.70
CA PHE A 505 -18.35 -6.56 -12.03
C PHE A 505 -17.82 -5.83 -10.79
N ILE A 506 -18.35 -6.14 -9.61
CA ILE A 506 -17.85 -5.63 -8.33
C ILE A 506 -16.63 -6.43 -7.85
N THR A 507 -16.46 -7.64 -8.37
CA THR A 507 -15.34 -8.52 -8.08
C THR A 507 -14.19 -8.23 -9.06
N PRO A 508 -12.91 -8.21 -8.62
CA PRO A 508 -11.77 -7.93 -9.49
C PRO A 508 -11.47 -9.09 -10.45
N VAL A 509 -12.40 -9.47 -11.33
CA VAL A 509 -12.20 -10.52 -12.34
C VAL A 509 -11.48 -9.93 -13.56
N PHE A 510 -11.95 -8.79 -14.06
CA PHE A 510 -11.40 -8.16 -15.28
C PHE A 510 -10.33 -7.09 -15.01
N PHE A 511 -10.23 -6.62 -13.78
CA PHE A 511 -9.32 -5.55 -13.35
C PHE A 511 -8.50 -5.96 -12.12
N SER A 512 -7.37 -5.28 -11.88
CA SER A 512 -6.57 -5.44 -10.67
C SER A 512 -6.95 -4.39 -9.61
N LEU A 513 -6.90 -4.77 -8.32
CA LEU A 513 -7.14 -3.82 -7.23
C LEU A 513 -6.07 -2.71 -7.19
N GLU A 514 -4.87 -3.02 -7.65
CA GLU A 514 -3.74 -2.08 -7.77
C GLU A 514 -4.03 -0.97 -8.80
N GLY A 515 -4.68 -1.31 -9.91
CA GLY A 515 -5.14 -0.33 -10.90
C GLY A 515 -6.12 0.68 -10.30
N ILE A 516 -7.05 0.22 -9.46
CA ILE A 516 -8.02 1.09 -8.77
C ILE A 516 -7.32 2.00 -7.75
N THR A 517 -6.33 1.49 -7.00
CA THR A 517 -5.64 2.29 -5.97
C THR A 517 -4.93 3.54 -6.52
N ARG A 518 -4.61 3.59 -7.83
CA ARG A 518 -4.04 4.77 -8.47
C ARG A 518 -5.05 5.92 -8.63
N GLY A 519 -6.35 5.62 -8.70
CA GLY A 519 -7.41 6.63 -8.85
C GLY A 519 -8.15 6.93 -7.54
N ASN A 520 -8.46 5.91 -6.73
CA ASN A 520 -9.15 6.07 -5.45
C ASN A 520 -8.81 4.91 -4.49
N VAL A 521 -7.96 5.17 -3.50
CA VAL A 521 -7.48 4.19 -2.52
C VAL A 521 -8.62 3.66 -1.63
N ASP A 522 -9.62 4.48 -1.32
CA ASP A 522 -10.70 4.11 -0.43
C ASP A 522 -11.71 3.18 -1.12
N ALA A 523 -11.97 3.38 -2.42
CA ALA A 523 -12.81 2.50 -3.22
C ALA A 523 -12.21 1.08 -3.34
N ALA A 524 -10.92 0.96 -3.63
CA ALA A 524 -10.23 -0.34 -3.69
C ALA A 524 -10.27 -1.06 -2.33
N ARG A 525 -10.13 -0.32 -1.23
CA ARG A 525 -10.26 -0.85 0.13
C ARG A 525 -11.69 -1.32 0.38
N ALA A 526 -12.71 -0.53 0.03
CA ALA A 526 -14.11 -0.90 0.22
C ALA A 526 -14.48 -2.18 -0.53
N VAL A 527 -14.07 -2.33 -1.79
CA VAL A 527 -14.30 -3.55 -2.58
C VAL A 527 -13.66 -4.77 -1.89
N ARG A 528 -12.40 -4.66 -1.47
CA ARG A 528 -11.70 -5.76 -0.78
C ARG A 528 -12.34 -6.10 0.57
N TRP A 529 -12.91 -5.13 1.28
CA TRP A 529 -13.46 -5.32 2.62
C TRP A 529 -14.90 -5.80 2.65
N LEU A 530 -15.74 -5.32 1.73
CA LEU A 530 -17.17 -5.64 1.70
C LEU A 530 -17.49 -6.91 0.91
N ASN A 531 -16.62 -7.32 -0.02
CA ASN A 531 -16.84 -8.47 -0.88
C ASN A 531 -15.81 -9.60 -0.56
N PRO A 532 -16.22 -10.67 0.14
CA PRO A 532 -15.33 -11.80 0.44
C PRO A 532 -14.79 -12.50 -0.82
N MET A 533 -15.57 -12.57 -1.90
CA MET A 533 -15.10 -13.13 -3.19
C MET A 533 -14.02 -12.26 -3.83
N ALA A 534 -14.08 -10.94 -3.63
CA ALA A 534 -13.01 -10.06 -4.09
C ALA A 534 -11.69 -10.33 -3.37
N SER A 535 -11.73 -10.56 -2.05
CA SER A 535 -10.55 -10.97 -1.29
C SER A 535 -10.04 -12.35 -1.73
N LEU A 536 -10.91 -13.33 -1.93
CA LEU A 536 -10.52 -14.67 -2.37
C LEU A 536 -9.82 -14.67 -3.73
N ILE A 537 -10.40 -14.00 -4.73
CA ILE A 537 -9.80 -13.92 -6.07
C ILE A 537 -8.43 -13.24 -6.05
N ASP A 538 -8.29 -12.19 -5.24
CA ASP A 538 -7.02 -11.51 -5.03
C ASP A 538 -5.97 -12.44 -4.40
N PHE A 539 -6.36 -13.29 -3.43
CA PHE A 539 -5.46 -14.30 -2.86
C PHE A 539 -5.08 -15.40 -3.85
N TYR A 540 -6.02 -15.87 -4.68
CA TYR A 540 -5.69 -16.82 -5.76
C TYR A 540 -4.66 -16.23 -6.71
N ARG A 541 -4.78 -14.93 -7.02
CA ARG A 541 -3.80 -14.21 -7.82
C ARG A 541 -2.46 -14.10 -7.13
N ASP A 542 -2.39 -13.60 -5.90
CA ASP A 542 -1.13 -13.49 -5.15
C ASP A 542 -0.37 -14.84 -5.14
N VAL A 543 -1.11 -15.95 -4.96
CA VAL A 543 -0.55 -17.31 -4.87
C VAL A 543 -0.12 -17.90 -6.21
N LEU A 544 -0.93 -17.75 -7.27
CA LEU A 544 -0.74 -18.45 -8.55
C LEU A 544 -0.10 -17.58 -9.65
N TYR A 545 -0.45 -16.30 -9.69
CA TYR A 545 -0.05 -15.36 -10.74
C TYR A 545 0.98 -14.33 -10.26
N GLY A 546 0.82 -13.82 -9.04
CA GLY A 546 1.57 -12.70 -8.47
C GLY A 546 0.81 -11.36 -8.55
N ARG A 547 1.53 -10.24 -8.41
CA ARG A 547 0.94 -8.89 -8.44
C ARG A 547 1.06 -8.23 -9.81
N ALA A 548 -0.02 -7.57 -10.24
CA ALA A 548 -0.16 -6.99 -11.57
C ALA A 548 0.26 -5.51 -11.55
N VAL A 549 1.57 -5.25 -11.72
CA VAL A 549 2.07 -3.88 -11.82
C VAL A 549 1.91 -3.38 -13.26
N THR A 550 1.03 -2.40 -13.45
CA THR A 550 0.83 -1.75 -14.75
C THR A 550 2.11 -1.02 -15.18
N GLY A 551 2.66 -1.38 -16.33
CA GLY A 551 3.91 -0.83 -16.89
C GLY A 551 5.09 -1.80 -16.88
N GLU A 552 5.00 -2.92 -16.17
CA GLU A 552 6.00 -3.99 -16.21
C GLU A 552 5.58 -5.07 -17.22
N ALA A 553 6.57 -5.63 -17.95
CA ALA A 553 6.31 -6.70 -18.94
C ALA A 553 5.90 -8.03 -18.28
N LEU A 554 6.20 -8.21 -16.99
CA LEU A 554 5.94 -9.43 -16.22
C LEU A 554 5.29 -9.11 -14.88
N PRO A 555 4.43 -9.99 -14.35
CA PRO A 555 3.91 -9.83 -13.00
C PRO A 555 5.03 -10.02 -11.96
N ARG A 556 4.87 -9.42 -10.79
CA ARG A 556 5.73 -9.71 -9.63
C ARG A 556 5.65 -11.19 -9.26
N PRO A 557 6.70 -11.78 -8.68
CA PRO A 557 6.68 -13.20 -8.31
C PRO A 557 5.49 -13.51 -7.39
N PRO A 558 4.91 -14.73 -7.51
CA PRO A 558 3.89 -15.19 -6.58
C PRO A 558 4.36 -15.06 -5.13
N SER A 559 3.46 -14.61 -4.26
CA SER A 559 3.74 -14.37 -2.85
C SER A 559 2.59 -14.88 -1.98
N LEU A 560 2.87 -15.11 -0.69
CA LEU A 560 1.79 -15.45 0.22
C LEU A 560 0.87 -14.23 0.41
N PRO A 561 -0.45 -14.44 0.39
CA PRO A 561 -1.40 -13.37 0.66
C PRO A 561 -1.20 -12.86 2.09
N ALA A 562 -1.56 -11.60 2.31
CA ALA A 562 -1.43 -10.98 3.62
C ALA A 562 -2.31 -11.75 4.65
N LEU A 563 -1.68 -12.27 5.72
CA LEU A 563 -2.32 -13.17 6.68
C LEU A 563 -3.52 -12.51 7.39
N ASP A 564 -3.47 -11.20 7.60
CA ASP A 564 -4.57 -10.39 8.11
C ASP A 564 -5.80 -10.45 7.19
N GLY A 565 -5.58 -10.32 5.87
CA GLY A 565 -6.61 -10.43 4.85
C GLY A 565 -7.22 -11.84 4.78
N VAL A 566 -6.38 -12.88 4.80
CA VAL A 566 -6.85 -14.27 4.79
C VAL A 566 -7.68 -14.58 6.02
N PHE A 567 -7.18 -14.23 7.21
CA PHE A 567 -7.90 -14.48 8.44
C PHE A 567 -9.25 -13.76 8.45
N ARG A 568 -9.27 -12.47 8.09
CA ARG A 568 -10.52 -11.70 8.02
C ARG A 568 -11.53 -12.38 7.10
N THR A 569 -11.08 -12.83 5.93
CA THR A 569 -11.93 -13.50 4.96
C THR A 569 -12.47 -14.82 5.52
N LEU A 570 -11.62 -15.62 6.17
CA LEU A 570 -12.04 -16.83 6.89
C LEU A 570 -13.09 -16.51 7.97
N LEU A 571 -12.89 -15.45 8.76
CA LEU A 571 -13.85 -15.04 9.79
C LEU A 571 -15.19 -14.64 9.16
N THR A 572 -15.19 -13.86 8.08
CA THR A 572 -16.43 -13.52 7.36
C THR A 572 -17.12 -14.76 6.79
N SER A 573 -16.36 -15.72 6.24
CA SER A 573 -16.90 -16.99 5.75
C SER A 573 -17.54 -17.80 6.87
N LEU A 574 -16.91 -17.86 8.05
CA LEU A 574 -17.44 -18.56 9.22
C LEU A 574 -18.70 -17.89 9.76
N ILE A 575 -18.74 -16.55 9.82
CA ILE A 575 -19.94 -15.80 10.23
C ILE A 575 -21.11 -16.12 9.29
N ILE A 576 -20.88 -16.06 7.98
CA ILE A 576 -21.90 -16.37 6.97
C ILE A 576 -22.35 -17.84 7.09
N LEU A 577 -21.43 -18.77 7.33
CA LEU A 577 -21.76 -20.17 7.57
C LEU A 577 -22.65 -20.35 8.81
N VAL A 578 -22.32 -19.70 9.92
CA VAL A 578 -23.11 -19.78 11.16
C VAL A 578 -24.50 -19.19 10.95
N ILE A 579 -24.61 -18.03 10.30
CA ILE A 579 -25.91 -17.40 9.99
C ILE A 579 -26.73 -18.29 9.05
N GLY A 580 -26.14 -18.78 7.97
CA GLY A 580 -26.80 -19.65 7.01
C GLY A 580 -27.28 -20.96 7.65
N ALA A 581 -26.42 -21.61 8.44
CA ALA A 581 -26.77 -22.82 9.17
C ALA A 581 -27.87 -22.57 10.20
N TYR A 582 -27.82 -21.45 10.93
CA TYR A 582 -28.84 -21.06 11.91
C TYR A 582 -30.22 -20.89 11.25
N VAL A 583 -30.28 -20.08 10.20
CA VAL A 583 -31.53 -19.82 9.46
C VAL A 583 -32.06 -21.14 8.90
N PHE A 584 -31.20 -21.92 8.23
CA PHE A 584 -31.58 -23.19 7.63
C PHE A 584 -32.15 -24.17 8.66
N GLN A 585 -31.50 -24.38 9.80
CA GLN A 585 -31.98 -25.31 10.82
C GLN A 585 -33.34 -24.88 11.36
N ARG A 586 -33.53 -23.59 11.63
CA ARG A 586 -34.80 -23.05 12.14
C ARG A 586 -35.95 -23.25 11.13
N THR A 587 -35.69 -23.03 9.85
CA THR A 587 -36.71 -23.14 8.80
C THR A 587 -36.94 -24.56 8.31
N SER A 588 -35.92 -25.41 8.38
CA SER A 588 -35.92 -26.73 7.75
C SER A 588 -37.10 -27.60 8.14
N ARG A 589 -37.66 -27.40 9.35
CA ARG A 589 -38.82 -28.12 9.87
C ARG A 589 -40.05 -28.00 8.97
N ARG A 590 -40.26 -26.82 8.38
CA ARG A 590 -41.43 -26.50 7.54
C ARG A 590 -41.27 -26.86 6.06
N PHE A 591 -40.08 -27.28 5.64
CA PHE A 591 -39.85 -27.56 4.21
C PHE A 591 -40.79 -28.62 3.64
N GLY A 592 -41.23 -29.61 4.43
CA GLY A 592 -42.19 -30.60 3.95
C GLY A 592 -43.59 -30.04 3.64
N GLU A 593 -43.97 -28.94 4.30
CA GLU A 593 -45.28 -28.27 4.17
C GLU A 593 -45.29 -27.25 3.03
N GLU A 594 -44.15 -26.57 2.80
CA GLU A 594 -44.01 -25.45 1.85
C GLU A 594 -43.59 -25.88 0.43
N LEU A 595 -42.92 -27.03 0.32
CA LEU A 595 -42.62 -27.68 -0.97
C LEU A 595 -43.88 -28.30 -1.54
#